data_AF-A0A944CYM8-F1
#
_entry.id   AF-A0A944CYM8-F1
#
_cell.length_a   1.000
_cell.length_b   1.000
_cell.length_c   1.000
_cell.angle_alpha   90.00
_cell.angle_beta   90.00
_cell.angle_gamma   90.00
#
_symmetry.space_group_name_H-M   'P 1'
#
loop_
_entity.id
_entity.type
_entity.pdbx_description
1 polymer ?
#
loop_
_entity_poly.entity_id
_entity_poly.type
_entity_poly.pdbx_seq_one_letter_code
_entity_poly.pdbx_strand_id
1 'polypeptide(L)'
;MSDLDLTILHPTDGSNMQVELPDDMTAGEVIENLIANEFVEPTDDGYALNVKGGATLDKNATLGSAGVTSGNTLVVAPLTDAGA
;
A
#
# COMPACT_ATOMS: atom_id res chain seq x y z
N MET A 1 -15.90 0.05 -9.14
CA MET A 1 -16.00 0.81 -7.89
C MET A 1 -16.75 -0.03 -6.88
N SER A 2 -15.98 -0.79 -6.13
CA SER A 2 -16.38 -1.48 -4.92
C SER A 2 -15.37 -1.16 -3.84
N ASP A 3 -15.84 -1.01 -2.61
CA ASP A 3 -14.97 -0.76 -1.48
C ASP A 3 -14.29 -2.07 -1.03
N LEU A 4 -13.01 -1.98 -0.72
CA LEU A 4 -12.15 -3.09 -0.30
C LEU A 4 -11.76 -2.91 1.16
N ASP A 5 -12.13 -3.87 2.00
CA ASP A 5 -11.66 -3.97 3.37
C ASP A 5 -10.23 -4.52 3.38
N LEU A 6 -9.24 -3.67 3.61
CA LEU A 6 -7.83 -4.04 3.51
C LEU A 6 -7.12 -3.83 4.85
N THR A 7 -6.09 -4.63 5.08
CA THR A 7 -5.16 -4.41 6.20
C THR A 7 -3.85 -3.84 5.65
N ILE A 8 -3.46 -2.65 6.10
CA ILE A 8 -2.15 -2.06 5.75
C ILE A 8 -1.16 -2.40 6.86
N LEU A 9 -0.02 -2.97 6.51
CA LEU A 9 1.09 -3.24 7.41
C LEU A 9 2.15 -2.15 7.25
N HIS A 10 2.52 -1.52 8.35
CA HIS A 10 3.53 -0.48 8.41
C HIS A 10 4.95 -1.07 8.25
N PRO A 11 5.87 -0.37 7.55
CA PRO A 11 7.15 -0.94 7.13
C PRO A 11 8.14 -1.21 8.26
N THR A 12 8.09 -0.46 9.37
CA THR A 12 9.18 -0.45 10.37
C THR A 12 8.79 -1.01 11.73
N ASP A 13 7.58 -0.76 12.20
CA ASP A 13 7.11 -1.17 13.54
C ASP A 13 6.25 -2.45 13.53
N GLY A 14 5.86 -2.93 12.33
CA GLY A 14 4.97 -4.08 12.17
C GLY A 14 3.53 -3.83 12.64
N SER A 15 3.17 -2.57 12.94
CA SER A 15 1.79 -2.21 13.23
C SER A 15 0.92 -2.37 11.97
N ASN A 16 -0.37 -2.61 12.17
CA ASN A 16 -1.31 -2.70 11.08
C ASN A 16 -2.56 -1.89 11.34
N MET A 17 -3.18 -1.43 10.27
CA MET A 17 -4.42 -0.67 10.27
C MET A 17 -5.40 -1.31 9.29
N GLN A 18 -6.66 -1.44 9.70
CA GLN A 18 -7.74 -1.79 8.78
C GLN A 18 -8.28 -0.51 8.14
N VAL A 19 -8.40 -0.51 6.82
CA VAL A 19 -8.87 0.61 6.01
C VAL A 19 -9.86 0.10 4.98
N GLU A 20 -10.83 0.94 4.67
CA GLU A 20 -11.75 0.73 3.55
C GLU A 20 -11.29 1.64 2.41
N LEU A 21 -10.87 1.03 1.29
CA LEU A 21 -10.33 1.76 0.13
C LEU A 21 -11.08 1.34 -1.13
N PRO A 22 -11.39 2.25 -2.05
CA PRO A 22 -12.10 1.88 -3.27
C PRO A 22 -11.17 1.15 -4.26
N ASP A 23 -11.72 0.18 -5.00
CA ASP A 23 -10.96 -0.67 -5.94
C ASP A 23 -10.37 0.05 -7.16
N ASP A 24 -10.87 1.25 -7.45
CA ASP A 24 -10.36 2.12 -8.51
C ASP A 24 -9.24 3.05 -8.05
N MET A 25 -8.97 3.11 -6.75
CA MET A 25 -7.81 3.82 -6.20
C MET A 25 -6.51 3.19 -6.67
N THR A 26 -5.54 4.01 -7.05
CA THR A 26 -4.21 3.55 -7.43
C THR A 26 -3.33 3.30 -6.20
N ALA A 27 -2.38 2.39 -6.32
CA ALA A 27 -1.42 2.14 -5.25
C ALA A 27 -0.62 3.40 -4.87
N GLY A 28 -0.33 4.29 -5.83
CA GLY A 28 0.29 5.59 -5.57
C GLY A 28 -0.56 6.49 -4.67
N GLU A 29 -1.85 6.64 -4.98
CA GLU A 29 -2.76 7.45 -4.17
C GLU A 29 -2.95 6.87 -2.75
N VAL A 30 -2.94 5.54 -2.60
CA VAL A 30 -2.95 4.92 -1.27
C VAL A 30 -1.73 5.35 -0.46
N ILE A 31 -0.53 5.31 -1.05
CA ILE A 31 0.70 5.75 -0.38
C ILE A 31 0.64 7.23 0.01
N GLU A 32 0.19 8.10 -0.91
CA GLU A 32 0.03 9.53 -0.63
C GLU A 32 -0.92 9.76 0.56
N ASN A 33 -2.03 9.01 0.64
CA ASN A 33 -2.94 9.05 1.77
C ASN A 33 -2.29 8.56 3.07
N LEU A 34 -1.48 7.50 3.05
CA LEU A 34 -0.81 7.01 4.24
C LEU A 34 0.20 8.03 4.78
N ILE A 35 0.90 8.75 3.90
CA ILE A 35 1.79 9.85 4.28
C ILE A 35 0.98 11.03 4.83
N ALA A 36 -0.10 11.41 4.15
CA ALA A 36 -0.96 12.54 4.55
C ALA A 36 -1.66 12.32 5.90
N ASN A 37 -1.91 11.06 6.27
CA ASN A 37 -2.48 10.67 7.57
C ASN A 37 -1.42 10.35 8.63
N GLU A 38 -0.14 10.65 8.37
CA GLU A 38 0.98 10.39 9.29
C GLU A 38 1.10 8.91 9.70
N PHE A 39 0.59 7.99 8.88
CA PHE A 39 0.74 6.56 9.11
C PHE A 39 2.18 6.12 8.79
N VAL A 40 2.77 6.66 7.72
CA VAL A 40 4.20 6.52 7.38
C VAL A 40 4.82 7.90 7.21
N GLU A 41 6.09 8.05 7.57
CA GLU A 41 6.85 9.28 7.32
C GLU A 41 7.21 9.39 5.83
N PRO A 42 7.22 10.59 5.22
CA PRO A 42 7.70 10.75 3.85
C PRO A 42 9.21 10.45 3.77
N THR A 43 9.63 9.75 2.71
CA THR A 43 11.04 9.47 2.41
C THR A 43 11.41 10.01 1.04
N ASP A 44 12.70 10.31 0.82
CA ASP A 44 13.20 10.83 -0.45
C ASP A 44 12.99 9.83 -1.61
N ASP A 45 13.16 8.54 -1.34
CA ASP A 45 12.99 7.48 -2.34
C ASP A 45 11.52 7.06 -2.54
N GLY A 46 10.65 7.40 -1.57
CA GLY A 46 9.24 7.02 -1.55
C GLY A 46 9.00 5.57 -1.08
N TYR A 47 7.82 5.07 -1.42
CA TYR A 47 7.33 3.76 -0.99
C TYR A 47 6.74 2.96 -2.14
N ALA A 48 6.66 1.65 -1.96
CA ALA A 48 5.87 0.72 -2.75
C ALA A 48 4.88 -0.02 -1.86
N LEU A 49 3.77 -0.45 -2.46
CA LEU A 49 2.81 -1.35 -1.85
C LEU A 49 2.99 -2.76 -2.40
N ASN A 50 2.99 -3.74 -1.51
CA ASN A 50 3.08 -5.15 -1.87
C ASN A 50 1.87 -5.89 -1.31
N VAL A 51 1.30 -6.85 -2.05
CA VAL A 51 0.37 -7.79 -1.41
C VAL A 51 1.19 -8.74 -0.54
N LYS A 52 0.81 -8.95 0.72
CA LYS A 52 1.54 -9.83 1.64
C LYS A 52 1.63 -11.25 1.09
N GLY A 53 2.85 -11.70 0.78
CA GLY A 53 3.10 -13.00 0.13
C GLY A 53 2.81 -13.03 -1.38
N GLY A 54 2.56 -11.87 -1.98
CA GLY A 54 2.30 -11.68 -3.40
C GLY A 54 3.29 -10.72 -4.05
N ALA A 55 2.85 -10.09 -5.14
CA ALA A 55 3.66 -9.17 -5.94
C ALA A 55 3.59 -7.72 -5.43
N THR A 56 4.58 -6.92 -5.84
CA THR A 56 4.55 -5.46 -5.75
C THR A 56 3.50 -4.88 -6.69
N LEU A 57 2.70 -3.94 -6.19
CA LEU A 57 1.70 -3.22 -6.96
C LEU A 57 2.39 -2.14 -7.79
N ASP A 58 2.03 -2.03 -9.07
CA ASP A 58 2.40 -0.86 -9.88
C ASP A 58 1.68 0.37 -9.30
N LYS A 59 2.44 1.44 -9.03
CA LYS A 59 1.91 2.68 -8.47
C LYS A 59 0.78 3.31 -9.29
N ASN A 60 0.74 3.04 -10.60
CA ASN A 60 -0.28 3.57 -11.50
C ASN A 60 -1.46 2.60 -11.72
N ALA A 61 -1.35 1.35 -11.25
CA ALA A 61 -2.42 0.38 -11.35
C ALA A 61 -3.42 0.61 -10.21
N THR A 62 -4.71 0.44 -10.52
CA THR A 62 -5.76 0.43 -9.50
C THR A 62 -5.70 -0.85 -8.68
N LEU A 63 -6.13 -0.81 -7.42
CA LEU A 63 -6.17 -1.96 -6.52
C LEU A 63 -6.90 -3.16 -7.17
N GLY A 64 -8.07 -2.91 -7.75
CA GLY A 64 -8.86 -3.93 -8.45
C GLY A 64 -8.16 -4.49 -9.68
N SER A 65 -7.51 -3.64 -10.49
CA SER A 65 -6.76 -4.10 -11.68
C SER A 65 -5.53 -4.93 -11.33
N ALA A 66 -4.95 -4.69 -10.15
CA ALA A 66 -3.83 -5.46 -9.63
C ALA A 66 -4.27 -6.74 -8.88
N GLY A 67 -5.57 -7.05 -8.88
CA GLY A 67 -6.13 -8.26 -8.27
C GLY A 67 -6.23 -8.20 -6.74
N VAL A 68 -6.17 -7.00 -6.15
CA VAL A 68 -6.39 -6.81 -4.71
C VAL A 68 -7.88 -7.01 -4.42
N THR A 69 -8.17 -7.81 -3.40
CA THR A 69 -9.54 -8.09 -2.94
C THR A 69 -9.66 -7.83 -1.44
N SER A 70 -10.88 -7.62 -0.94
CA SER A 70 -11.15 -7.51 0.50
C SER A 70 -10.55 -8.69 1.28
N GLY A 71 -10.03 -8.40 2.46
CA GLY A 71 -9.28 -9.33 3.30
C GLY A 71 -7.79 -9.45 2.95
N ASN A 72 -7.32 -8.83 1.86
CA ASN A 72 -5.89 -8.77 1.58
C ASN A 72 -5.15 -7.90 2.62
N THR A 73 -3.91 -8.28 2.88
CA THR A 73 -2.96 -7.44 3.61
C THR A 73 -2.00 -6.81 2.62
N LEU A 74 -1.92 -5.48 2.60
CA LEU A 74 -0.90 -4.75 1.86
C LEU A 74 0.25 -4.39 2.80
N VAL A 75 1.47 -4.54 2.32
CA VAL A 75 2.70 -4.21 3.05
C VAL A 75 3.32 -3.00 2.37
N VAL A 76 3.45 -1.93 3.13
CA VAL A 76 4.22 -0.77 2.70
C VAL A 76 5.70 -1.12 2.83
N ALA A 77 6.49 -0.87 1.79
CA ALA A 77 7.93 -1.07 1.80
C ALA A 77 8.60 0.20 1.27
N PRO A 78 9.62 0.75 1.97
CA PRO A 78 10.37 1.89 1.44
C PRO A 78 11.09 1.47 0.16
N LEU A 79 11.11 2.35 -0.84
CA LEU A 79 11.85 2.18 -2.08
C LEU A 79 13.34 2.48 -1.84
N THR A 80 13.94 1.95 -0.78
CA THR A 80 15.36 2.17 -0.54
C THR A 80 16.18 1.42 -1.59
N ASP A 81 17.28 2.02 -2.03
CA ASP A 81 18.32 1.38 -2.85
C ASP A 81 19.08 0.26 -2.09
N ALA A 82 18.53 -0.24 -0.99
CA ALA A 82 19.14 -1.25 -0.12
C ALA A 82 18.95 -2.67 -0.69
N GLY A 83 19.30 -2.82 -1.97
CA GLY A 83 19.20 -4.08 -2.73
C GLY A 83 20.22 -4.20 -3.87
N ALA A 84 21.35 -3.49 -3.81
CA ALA A 84 22.54 -3.73 -4.64
C ALA A 84 23.66 -4.42 -3.85
#